data_AF-A0A1J5AG82-F1
#
_entry.id   AF-A0A1J5AG82-F1
#
_cell.length_a   1.000
_cell.length_b   1.000
_cell.length_c   1.000
_cell.angle_alpha   90.00
_cell.angle_beta   90.00
_cell.angle_gamma   90.00
#
_symmetry.space_group_name_H-M   'P 1'
#
loop_
_entity.id
_entity.type
_entity.pdbx_description
1 polymer ?
#
loop_
_entity_poly.entity_id
_entity_poly.type
_entity_poly.pdbx_seq_one_letter_code
_entity_poly.pdbx_strand_id
1 'polypeptide(L)'
;MTFLNTVLRDMGQLERELSRFETRFGVRSQDFYAAMVRGDLEEFDALDEYRMEFIEWSALYKTWLSLDERYRQLIVRQPVSLQIKANVELAYA
;
A
#
# COMPACT_ATOMS: atom_id res chain seq x y z
N MET A 1 4.57 7.03 -20.32
CA MET A 1 4.39 6.65 -18.89
C MET A 1 5.06 5.29 -18.67
N THR A 2 6.01 5.17 -17.75
CA THR A 2 6.73 3.91 -17.51
C THR A 2 5.97 3.00 -16.54
N PHE A 3 6.28 1.71 -16.59
CA PHE A 3 5.64 0.72 -15.73
C PHE A 3 5.89 0.99 -14.22
N LEU A 4 7.07 1.50 -13.86
CA LEU A 4 7.39 1.92 -12.49
C LEU A 4 6.53 3.12 -12.04
N ASN A 5 6.32 4.10 -12.93
CA ASN A 5 5.52 5.29 -12.62
C ASN A 5 4.04 4.92 -12.38
N THR A 6 3.50 3.96 -13.13
CA THR A 6 2.15 3.43 -12.89
C THR A 6 2.06 2.78 -11.51
N VAL A 7 3.00 1.90 -11.15
CA VAL A 7 3.02 1.25 -9.83
C VAL A 7 3.10 2.28 -8.70
N LEU A 8 3.98 3.29 -8.82
CA LEU A 8 4.09 4.36 -7.82
C LEU A 8 2.80 5.18 -7.67
N ARG A 9 2.09 5.45 -8.77
CA ARG A 9 0.80 6.14 -8.74
C ARG A 9 -0.25 5.32 -8.00
N ASP A 10 -0.34 4.02 -8.31
CA ASP A 10 -1.30 3.10 -7.69
C ASP A 10 -1.00 2.94 -6.19
N MET A 11 0.28 2.78 -5.82
CA MET A 11 0.74 2.78 -4.43
C MET A 11 0.32 4.05 -3.69
N GLY A 12 0.60 5.23 -4.27
CA GLY A 12 0.24 6.50 -3.65
C GLY A 12 -1.28 6.71 -3.50
N GLN A 13 -2.10 6.10 -4.36
CA GLN A 13 -3.55 6.09 -4.19
C GLN A 13 -3.96 5.22 -3.00
N LEU A 14 -3.43 4.01 -2.89
CA LEU A 14 -3.71 3.12 -1.77
C LEU A 14 -3.23 3.70 -0.43
N GLU A 15 -2.07 4.35 -0.40
CA GLU A 15 -1.55 5.01 0.80
C GLU A 15 -2.50 6.09 1.32
N ARG A 16 -3.14 6.85 0.42
CA ARG A 16 -4.14 7.85 0.84
C ARG A 16 -5.38 7.20 1.44
N GLU A 17 -5.88 6.11 0.85
CA GLU A 17 -7.02 5.39 1.43
C GLU A 17 -6.66 4.72 2.77
N LEU A 18 -5.50 4.08 2.85
CA LEU A 18 -4.99 3.49 4.10
C LEU A 18 -4.84 4.56 5.20
N SER A 19 -4.36 5.76 4.86
CA SER A 19 -4.19 6.84 5.84
C SER A 19 -5.49 7.25 6.55
N ARG A 20 -6.65 7.03 5.92
CA ARG A 20 -7.97 7.27 6.54
C ARG A 20 -8.23 6.29 7.68
N PHE A 21 -7.93 5.02 7.46
CA PHE A 21 -8.03 3.98 8.50
C PHE A 21 -7.00 4.20 9.61
N GLU A 22 -5.76 4.57 9.25
CA GLU A 22 -4.72 4.84 10.25
C GLU A 22 -5.10 6.02 11.16
N THR A 23 -5.65 7.09 10.57
CA THR A 23 -6.13 8.25 11.34
C THR A 23 -7.33 7.89 12.21
N ARG A 24 -8.24 7.05 11.69
CA ARG A 24 -9.44 6.63 12.41
C ARG A 24 -9.13 5.72 13.60
N PHE A 25 -8.28 4.71 13.40
CA PHE A 25 -7.97 3.69 14.41
C PHE A 25 -6.75 4.06 15.26
N GLY A 26 -6.02 5.12 14.90
CA GLY A 26 -4.85 5.58 15.66
C GLY A 26 -3.66 4.61 15.60
N VAL A 27 -3.61 3.73 14.60
CA VAL A 27 -2.56 2.71 14.45
C VAL A 27 -2.07 2.67 13.00
N ARG A 28 -0.76 2.46 12.80
CA ARG A 28 -0.19 2.31 11.46
C ARG A 28 -0.64 0.99 10.85
N SER A 29 -0.83 0.96 9.52
CA SER A 29 -1.33 -0.24 8.84
C SER A 29 -0.41 -1.45 9.03
N GLN A 30 0.90 -1.24 9.17
CA GLN A 30 1.84 -2.32 9.46
C GLN A 30 1.57 -2.96 10.83
N ASP A 31 1.38 -2.15 11.87
CA ASP A 31 1.12 -2.64 13.23
C ASP A 31 -0.27 -3.26 13.32
N PHE A 32 -1.25 -2.65 12.65
CA PHE A 32 -2.61 -3.17 12.57
C PHE A 32 -2.64 -4.54 11.89
N TYR A 33 -1.87 -4.73 10.82
CA TYR A 33 -1.75 -6.02 10.15
C TYR A 33 -1.06 -7.07 11.00
N ALA A 34 -0.02 -6.69 11.74
CA ALA A 34 0.64 -7.58 12.67
C ALA A 34 -0.32 -8.05 13.77
N ALA A 35 -1.11 -7.14 14.36
CA ALA A 35 -2.13 -7.46 15.37
C ALA A 35 -3.23 -8.38 14.81
N MET A 36 -3.75 -8.07 13.61
CA MET A 36 -4.75 -8.90 12.93
C MET A 36 -4.24 -10.33 12.68
N VAL A 37 -3.01 -10.50 12.21
CA VAL A 37 -2.42 -11.82 11.95
C VAL A 37 -2.15 -12.61 13.24
N ARG A 38 -1.88 -11.91 14.36
CA ARG A 38 -1.67 -12.54 15.67
C ARG A 38 -2.96 -12.96 16.37
N GLY A 39 -4.11 -12.44 15.93
CA GLY A 39 -5.39 -12.63 16.62
C GLY A 39 -5.63 -11.61 17.74
N ASP A 40 -4.86 -10.53 17.82
CA ASP A 40 -4.98 -9.53 18.89
C ASP A 40 -6.27 -8.68 18.77
N LEU A 41 -7.08 -8.89 17.72
CA LEU A 41 -8.27 -8.10 17.39
C LEU A 41 -9.59 -8.86 17.60
N GLU A 42 -9.55 -10.06 18.20
CA GLU A 42 -10.72 -10.93 18.41
C GLU A 42 -11.88 -10.22 19.16
N GLU A 43 -11.58 -9.24 20.02
CA GLU A 43 -12.60 -8.48 20.75
C GLU A 43 -13.51 -7.65 19.83
N PHE A 44 -13.03 -7.28 18.63
CA PHE A 44 -13.78 -6.52 17.63
C PHE A 44 -14.56 -7.44 16.68
N ASP A 45 -14.26 -8.74 16.66
CA ASP A 45 -14.92 -9.68 15.76
C ASP A 45 -16.41 -9.80 16.06
N ALA A 46 -16.91 -9.46 17.25
CA ALA A 46 -18.35 -9.49 17.53
C ALA A 46 -19.10 -8.23 17.07
N LEU A 47 -18.38 -7.20 16.61
CA LEU A 47 -18.93 -5.88 16.31
C LEU A 47 -19.01 -5.68 14.79
N ASP A 48 -20.22 -5.74 14.25
CA ASP A 48 -20.45 -5.64 12.80
C ASP A 48 -19.92 -4.34 12.17
N GLU A 49 -19.89 -3.24 12.94
CA GLU A 49 -19.34 -1.95 12.49
C GLU A 49 -17.82 -2.01 12.20
N TYR A 50 -17.05 -2.77 12.99
CA TYR A 50 -15.60 -2.89 12.80
C TYR A 50 -15.25 -3.95 11.75
N ARG A 51 -16.05 -5.02 11.65
CA ARG A 51 -15.83 -6.09 10.67
C ARG A 51 -15.69 -5.58 9.23
N MET A 52 -16.62 -4.74 8.79
CA MET A 52 -16.63 -4.25 7.41
C MET A 52 -15.40 -3.38 7.12
N GLU A 53 -15.01 -2.54 8.07
CA GLU A 53 -13.87 -1.65 7.93
C GLU A 53 -12.54 -2.41 7.97
N PHE A 54 -12.44 -3.45 8.79
CA PHE A 54 -11.26 -4.31 8.86
C PHE A 54 -11.11 -5.10 7.56
N ILE A 55 -12.21 -5.59 6.98
CA ILE A 55 -12.20 -6.26 5.67
C ILE A 55 -11.70 -5.29 4.59
N GLU A 56 -12.29 -4.09 4.50
CA GLU A 56 -11.92 -3.08 3.51
C GLU A 56 -10.45 -2.68 3.64
N TRP A 57 -10.03 -2.30 4.85
CA TRP A 57 -8.65 -1.96 5.14
C TRP A 57 -7.69 -3.11 4.81
N SER A 58 -8.01 -4.35 5.18
CA SER A 58 -7.14 -5.51 4.93
C SER A 58 -6.95 -5.78 3.44
N ALA A 59 -7.99 -5.57 2.63
CA ALA A 59 -7.93 -5.72 1.18
C ALA A 59 -7.01 -4.66 0.56
N LEU A 60 -7.14 -3.40 1.00
CA LEU A 60 -6.28 -2.31 0.57
C LEU A 60 -4.82 -2.57 0.95
N TYR A 61 -4.56 -2.97 2.20
CA TYR A 61 -3.20 -3.17 2.69
C TYR A 61 -2.50 -4.35 2.01
N LYS A 62 -3.20 -5.49 1.81
CA LYS A 62 -2.68 -6.63 1.05
C LYS A 62 -2.39 -6.26 -0.41
N THR A 63 -3.21 -5.41 -1.01
CA THR A 63 -2.95 -4.89 -2.36
C THR A 63 -1.71 -4.00 -2.38
N TRP A 64 -1.55 -3.12 -1.38
CA TRP A 64 -0.36 -2.28 -1.24
C TRP A 64 0.91 -3.13 -1.07
N LEU A 65 0.89 -4.17 -0.24
CA LEU A 65 2.01 -5.11 -0.08
C LEU A 65 2.40 -5.78 -1.40
N SER A 66 1.41 -6.16 -2.20
CA SER A 66 1.64 -6.77 -3.52
C SER A 66 2.26 -5.77 -4.51
N LEU A 67 1.85 -4.51 -4.48
CA LEU A 67 2.45 -3.45 -5.29
C LEU A 67 3.86 -3.07 -4.83
N ASP A 68 4.11 -3.04 -3.52
CA ASP A 68 5.44 -2.79 -2.95
C ASP A 68 6.42 -3.88 -3.37
N GLU A 69 6.03 -5.16 -3.28
CA GLU A 69 6.85 -6.27 -3.79
C GLU A 69 7.13 -6.12 -5.29
N ARG A 70 6.09 -5.79 -6.08
CA ARG A 70 6.26 -5.55 -7.52
C ARG A 70 7.21 -4.38 -7.78
N TYR A 71 7.10 -3.28 -7.04
CA TYR A 71 7.99 -2.14 -7.15
C TYR A 71 9.44 -2.53 -6.85
N ARG A 72 9.68 -3.26 -5.75
CA ARG A 72 11.02 -3.77 -5.38
C ARG A 72 11.63 -4.64 -6.48
N GLN A 73 10.82 -5.50 -7.10
CA GLN A 73 11.27 -6.32 -8.23
C GLN A 73 11.61 -5.50 -9.47
N LEU A 74 10.91 -4.40 -9.73
CA LEU A 74 11.17 -3.54 -10.89
C LEU A 74 12.37 -2.64 -10.70
N ILE A 75 12.47 -2.00 -9.54
CA ILE A 75 13.51 -1.01 -9.26
C ILE A 75 14.90 -1.64 -9.29
N VAL A 76 15.02 -2.94 -8.94
CA VAL A 76 16.27 -3.70 -8.99
C VAL A 76 16.69 -4.09 -10.41
N ARG A 77 15.76 -4.16 -11.38
CA ARG A 77 16.07 -4.59 -12.76
C ARG A 77 16.92 -3.59 -13.54
N GLN A 78 17.03 -2.34 -13.10
CA GLN A 78 17.76 -1.31 -13.81
C GLN A 78 18.37 -0.32 -12.81
N PRO A 79 19.55 0.27 -13.08
CA PRO A 79 20.07 1.34 -12.24
C PRO A 79 19.08 2.50 -12.08
N VAL A 80 18.91 2.99 -10.85
CA VAL A 80 17.97 4.08 -10.51
C VAL A 80 18.24 5.34 -11.37
N SER A 81 19.51 5.64 -11.65
CA SER A 81 19.89 6.77 -12.50
C SER A 81 19.31 6.69 -13.92
N LEU A 82 19.29 5.50 -14.52
CA LEU A 82 18.70 5.27 -15.85
C LEU A 82 17.18 5.38 -15.81
N GLN A 83 16.55 4.86 -14.75
CA GLN A 83 15.10 4.95 -14.58
C GLN A 83 14.65 6.40 -14.40
N ILE A 84 15.39 7.20 -13.62
CA ILE A 84 15.12 8.64 -13.45
C ILE A 84 15.25 9.34 -14.81
N LYS A 85 16.36 9.12 -15.53
CA LYS A 85 16.61 9.76 -16.82
C LYS A 85 15.49 9.46 -17.83
N ALA A 86 15.12 8.20 -17.97
CA ALA A 86 14.05 7.79 -18.89
C ALA A 86 12.68 8.41 -18.53
N ASN A 87 12.36 8.54 -17.24
CA ASN A 87 11.11 9.17 -16.80
C ASN A 87 11.09 10.68 -17.03
N VAL A 88 12.23 11.36 -16.81
CA VAL A 88 12.36 12.79 -17.04
C VAL A 88 12.26 13.11 -18.54
N GLU A 89 12.97 12.36 -19.40
CA GLU A 89 12.91 12.54 -20.85
C GLU A 89 11.50 12.33 -21.40
N LEU A 90 10.76 11.33 -20.89
CA LEU A 90 9.36 11.09 -21.24
C LEU A 90 8.39 12.17 -20.74
N ALA A 91 8.75 12.94 -19.72
CA ALA A 91 7.89 14.01 -19.18
C ALA A 91 8.00 15.32 -19.98
N TYR A 92 9.08 15.47 -20.75
CA TYR A 92 9.38 16.66 -21.55
C TYR A 92 9.32 16.42 -23.08
N ALA A 93 8.90 15.23 -23.51
CA ALA A 93 8.64 14.85 -24.89
C ALA A 93 7.14 14.88 -25.21
#